data_AF-A0A2R4NEK8-F1
#
_entry.id   AF-A0A2R4NEK8-F1
#
_cell.length_a   1.000
_cell.length_b   1.000
_cell.length_c   1.000
_cell.angle_alpha   90.00
_cell.angle_beta   90.00
_cell.angle_gamma   90.00
#
_symmetry.space_group_name_H-M   'P 1'
#
loop_
_entity.id
_entity.type
_entity.pdbx_description
1 polymer ?
#
loop_
_entity_poly.entity_id
_entity_poly.type
_entity_poly.pdbx_seq_one_letter_code
_entity_poly.pdbx_strand_id
1 'polypeptide(L)' 'MPTGAFTSPVNKLDCDGIIINVPQGQYGVYIHQWELYKAKTK' A
#
# COMPACT_ATOMS: atom_id res chain seq x y z
N MET A 1 -15.11 8.06 18.92
CA MET A 1 -15.15 6.84 18.08
C MET A 1 -14.19 7.06 16.92
N PRO A 2 -13.25 6.14 16.63
CA PRO A 2 -12.40 6.28 15.44
C PRO A 2 -13.30 6.16 14.21
N THR A 3 -13.34 7.22 13.39
CA THR A 3 -14.33 7.43 12.32
C THR A 3 -14.09 6.58 11.06
N GLY A 4 -13.43 5.42 11.16
CA GLY A 4 -13.11 4.65 9.97
C GLY A 4 -12.53 3.29 10.31
N ALA A 5 -13.40 2.27 10.32
CA ALA A 5 -12.95 0.90 10.13
C ALA A 5 -12.91 0.63 8.63
N PHE A 6 -11.80 0.07 8.14
CA PHE A 6 -11.75 -0.42 6.77
C PHE A 6 -12.74 -1.58 6.64
N THR A 7 -13.67 -1.48 5.69
CA THR A 7 -14.64 -2.54 5.39
C THR A 7 -14.05 -3.62 4.47
N SER A 8 -12.86 -3.38 3.92
CA SER A 8 -12.16 -4.26 2.99
C SER A 8 -10.75 -4.60 3.51
N PRO A 9 -10.16 -5.73 3.10
CA PRO A 9 -8.79 -6.08 3.46
C PRO A 9 -7.77 -5.00 3.06
N VAL A 10 -6.80 -4.78 3.94
CA VAL A 10 -5.70 -3.82 3.76
C VAL A 10 -4.36 -4.52 3.93
N ASN A 11 -3.36 -4.10 3.15
CA ASN A 11 -1.96 -4.40 3.43
C ASN A 11 -1.44 -3.42 4.47
N LYS A 12 -0.73 -3.93 5.47
CA LYS A 12 -0.11 -3.13 6.53
C LYS A 12 1.34 -2.92 6.18
N LEU A 13 1.73 -1.65 6.04
CA LEU A 13 3.11 -1.23 5.86
C LEU A 13 3.58 -0.62 7.16
N ASP A 14 4.63 -1.18 7.73
CA ASP A 14 5.33 -0.59 8.87
C ASP A 14 6.40 0.37 8.32
N CYS A 15 6.25 1.64 8.65
CA CYS A 15 7.16 2.72 8.25
C CYS A 15 7.63 3.44 9.51
N ASP A 16 8.70 2.93 10.12
CA ASP A 16 9.33 3.51 11.31
C ASP A 16 8.34 3.68 12.48
N GLY A 17 7.57 2.62 12.76
CA GLY A 17 6.57 2.62 13.83
C GLY A 17 5.24 3.29 13.44
N ILE A 18 5.14 3.84 12.22
CA ILE A 18 3.87 4.29 11.63
C ILE A 18 3.29 3.17 10.78
N ILE A 19 2.10 2.68 11.16
CA ILE A 19 1.38 1.67 10.39
C ILE A 19 0.50 2.36 9.36
N ILE A 20 0.82 2.17 8.08
CA ILE A 20 0.01 2.63 6.94
C ILE A 20 -0.82 1.46 6.43
N ASN A 21 -2.14 1.62 6.43
CA ASN A 21 -3.06 0.65 5.84
C ASN A 21 -3.37 1.04 4.39
N VAL A 22 -2.97 0.20 3.44
CA VAL A 22 -3.24 0.41 2.01
C VAL A 22 -4.29 -0.60 1.55
N PRO A 23 -5.42 -0.18 0.94
CA PRO A 23 -6.39 -1.10 0.38
C PRO A 23 -5.73 -2.10 -0.56
N GLN A 24 -6.06 -3.39 -0.41
CA GLN A 24 -5.33 -4.47 -1.08
C GLN A 24 -5.27 -4.31 -2.62
N GLY A 25 -6.38 -3.86 -3.23
CA GLY A 25 -6.44 -3.60 -4.67
C GLY A 25 -5.51 -2.48 -5.13
N GLN A 26 -5.34 -1.42 -4.32
CA GLN A 26 -4.44 -0.31 -4.64
C GLN A 26 -2.97 -0.71 -4.46
N TYR A 27 -2.67 -1.48 -3.42
CA TYR A 27 -1.31 -1.94 -3.13
C TYR A 27 -0.69 -2.72 -4.30
N GLY A 28 -1.44 -3.65 -4.91
CA GLY A 28 -0.95 -4.41 -6.07
C GLY A 28 -0.60 -3.53 -7.27
N VAL A 29 -1.40 -2.48 -7.53
CA VAL A 29 -1.14 -1.51 -8.61
C VAL A 29 0.14 -0.73 -8.34
N TYR A 30 0.33 -0.24 -7.10
CA TYR A 30 1.54 0.50 -6.74
C TYR A 30 2.81 -0.34 -6.87
N ILE A 31 2.77 -1.60 -6.41
CA ILE A 31 3.91 -2.52 -6.58
C ILE A 31 4.22 -2.75 -8.06
N HIS A 32 3.19 -3.00 -8.88
CA HIS A 32 3.40 -3.20 -10.31
C HIS A 32 4.02 -1.97 -10.99
N GLN A 33 3.53 -0.77 -10.67
CA GLN A 33 4.09 0.49 -11.18
C GLN A 33 5.53 0.72 -10.73
N TRP A 34 5.86 0.38 -9.48
CA TRP A 34 7.22 0.48 -8.95
C TRP A 34 8.20 -0.44 -9.68
N GLU A 35 7.81 -1.69 -9.95
CA GLU A 35 8.63 -2.61 -10.74
C GLU A 35 8.87 -2.09 -12.16
N LEU A 36 7.83 -1.55 -12.81
CA LEU A 36 7.96 -0.93 -14.13
C LEU A 36 8.88 0.30 -14.12
N TYR A 37 8.80 1.14 -13.09
CA TYR A 37 9.70 2.28 -12.93
C TYR A 37 11.15 1.83 -12.82
N LYS A 38 11.45 0.88 -11.93
CA LYS A 38 12.81 0.32 -11.75
C LYS A 38 13.37 -0.31 -13.03
N ALA A 39 12.53 -0.99 -13.81
CA ALA A 39 12.94 -1.58 -15.08
C ALA A 39 13.31 -0.52 -16.12
N LYS A 40 12.65 0.66 -16.09
CA LYS A 40 12.92 1.77 -17.00
C LYS A 40 14.08 2.66 -16.58
N THR A 41 14.37 2.76 -15.29
CA THR A 41 15.48 3.55 -14.75
C THR A 41 16.79 2.76 -14.62
N LYS A 42 16.83 1.55 -15.20
CA LYS A 42 18.00 0.67 -15.22
C LYS A 42 18.89 0.91 -16.43
#